data_AF-A0A4Y8CBB3-F1
#
_entry.id   AF-A0A4Y8CBB3-F1
#
_cell.length_a   1.000
_cell.length_b   1.000
_cell.length_c   1.000
_cell.angle_alpha   90.00
_cell.angle_beta   90.00
_cell.angle_gamma   90.00
#
_symmetry.space_group_name_H-M   'P 1'
#
loop_
_entity.id
_entity.type
_entity.pdbx_description
1 polymer ?
#
loop_
_entity_poly.entity_id
_entity_poly.type
_entity_poly.pdbx_seq_one_letter_code
_entity_poly.pdbx_strand_id
1 'polypeptide(L)'
;SEAIARNLYELSDLKIPTIAIVIGEGGSGGALAIGVADRLAMMKNSVFSVISPEGCAAILWNDPAKSEAATKAMKVTADDLKSQGLIDDVIDEPTNGAHRNKEAAAVAIADYVKKSLNELENIDVRELSANRMQKILKLGAYQEA
;
A
#
# COMPACT_ATOMS: atom_id res chain seq x y z
N SER A 1 -16.87 9.78 -4.16
CA SER A 1 -16.93 10.37 -2.81
C SER A 1 -15.99 11.56 -2.78
N GLU A 2 -16.50 12.75 -2.48
CA GLU A 2 -15.69 13.99 -2.44
C GLU A 2 -14.58 13.90 -1.40
N ALA A 3 -14.86 13.33 -0.22
CA ALA A 3 -13.89 13.17 0.86
C ALA A 3 -12.65 12.34 0.47
N ILE A 4 -12.83 11.24 -0.28
CA ILE A 4 -11.69 10.44 -0.76
C ILE A 4 -10.84 11.26 -1.72
N ALA A 5 -11.48 11.91 -2.71
CA ALA A 5 -10.76 12.70 -3.70
C ALA A 5 -10.01 13.88 -3.05
N ARG A 6 -10.64 14.55 -2.09
CA ARG A 6 -10.04 15.62 -1.29
C ARG A 6 -8.78 15.13 -0.57
N ASN A 7 -8.87 14.00 0.13
CA ASN A 7 -7.70 13.43 0.80
C ASN A 7 -6.56 13.10 -0.17
N LEU A 8 -6.86 12.45 -1.30
CA LEU A 8 -5.82 12.10 -2.29
C LEU A 8 -5.10 13.36 -2.80
N TYR A 9 -5.85 14.43 -3.06
CA TYR A 9 -5.29 15.70 -3.49
C TYR A 9 -4.39 16.33 -2.40
N GLU A 10 -4.91 16.49 -1.19
CA GLU A 10 -4.19 17.15 -0.09
C GLU A 10 -2.95 16.34 0.36
N LEU A 11 -3.05 15.01 0.44
CA LEU A 11 -1.93 14.13 0.80
C LEU A 11 -0.82 14.15 -0.25
N SER A 12 -1.15 14.38 -1.53
CA SER A 12 -0.13 14.45 -2.59
C SER A 12 0.84 15.63 -2.40
N ASP A 13 0.40 16.75 -1.83
CA ASP A 13 1.21 17.97 -1.63
C ASP A 13 1.65 18.22 -0.17
N LEU A 14 1.48 17.23 0.73
CA LEU A 14 1.92 17.39 2.12
C LEU A 14 3.42 17.72 2.24
N LYS A 15 3.73 18.75 3.02
CA LYS A 15 5.07 19.32 3.23
C LYS A 15 5.77 18.76 4.48
N ILE A 16 5.51 17.51 4.79
CA ILE A 16 6.12 16.76 5.90
C ILE A 16 6.39 15.32 5.42
N PRO A 17 7.33 14.61 6.05
CA PRO A 17 7.50 13.17 5.85
C PRO A 17 6.21 12.40 6.17
N THR A 18 5.83 11.48 5.29
CA THR A 18 4.64 10.64 5.42
C THR A 18 4.97 9.18 5.17
N ILE A 19 4.50 8.31 6.05
CA ILE A 19 4.69 6.86 5.98
C ILE A 19 3.33 6.20 6.17
N ALA A 20 2.90 5.40 5.19
CA ALA A 20 1.69 4.59 5.25
C ALA A 20 2.06 3.10 5.33
N ILE A 21 1.36 2.34 6.18
CA ILE A 21 1.60 0.92 6.35
C ILE A 21 0.26 0.18 6.33
N VAL A 22 0.10 -0.76 5.40
CA VAL A 22 -1.06 -1.67 5.40
C VAL A 22 -0.78 -2.79 6.40
N ILE A 23 -1.52 -2.80 7.51
CA ILE A 23 -1.35 -3.78 8.60
C ILE A 23 -2.35 -4.95 8.56
N GLY A 24 -3.24 -4.96 7.57
CA GLY A 24 -4.33 -5.93 7.43
C GLY A 24 -4.93 -5.88 6.04
N GLU A 25 -6.16 -5.42 5.90
CA GLU A 25 -6.83 -5.31 4.60
C GLU A 25 -6.87 -3.86 4.09
N GLY A 26 -6.18 -3.62 2.97
CA GLY A 26 -6.24 -2.41 2.18
C GLY A 26 -7.35 -2.50 1.13
N GLY A 27 -8.54 -2.01 1.45
CA GLY A 27 -9.70 -2.02 0.55
C GLY A 27 -9.81 -0.77 -0.33
N SER A 28 -9.50 -0.91 -1.61
CA SER A 28 -9.82 0.03 -2.70
C SER A 28 -9.48 1.49 -2.38
N GLY A 29 -10.30 2.42 -2.86
CA GLY A 29 -10.15 3.85 -2.62
C GLY A 29 -10.25 4.26 -1.15
N GLY A 30 -10.87 3.45 -0.29
CA GLY A 30 -10.96 3.72 1.15
C GLY A 30 -9.59 3.62 1.83
N ALA A 31 -8.82 2.58 1.50
CA ALA A 31 -7.44 2.45 1.95
C ALA A 31 -6.51 3.47 1.27
N LEU A 32 -6.69 3.71 -0.04
CA LEU A 32 -5.87 4.68 -0.76
C LEU A 32 -6.06 6.12 -0.25
N ALA A 33 -7.23 6.46 0.26
CA ALA A 33 -7.54 7.78 0.83
C ALA A 33 -6.62 8.21 1.98
N ILE A 34 -5.86 7.28 2.56
CA ILE A 34 -4.83 7.54 3.58
C ILE A 34 -3.49 6.84 3.25
N GLY A 35 -3.38 6.28 2.05
CA GLY A 35 -2.21 5.52 1.59
C GLY A 35 -1.24 6.32 0.70
N VAL A 36 -1.60 7.55 0.34
CA VAL A 36 -0.72 8.45 -0.41
C VAL A 36 0.35 8.99 0.52
N ALA A 37 1.57 8.46 0.38
CA ALA A 37 2.68 8.75 1.28
C ALA A 37 4.04 8.64 0.57
N ASP A 38 5.07 9.25 1.16
CA ASP A 38 6.47 9.17 0.70
C ASP A 38 6.94 7.71 0.72
N ARG A 39 6.60 7.00 1.80
CA ARG A 39 6.78 5.54 1.94
C ARG A 39 5.44 4.85 2.13
N LEU A 40 5.19 3.81 1.36
CA LEU A 40 4.06 2.91 1.47
C LEU A 40 4.62 1.49 1.63
N ALA A 41 4.42 0.89 2.81
CA ALA A 41 4.80 -0.48 3.09
C ALA A 41 3.59 -1.35 3.41
N MET A 42 3.79 -2.66 3.36
CA MET A 42 2.79 -3.65 3.70
C MET A 42 3.37 -4.65 4.69
N MET A 43 2.58 -5.07 5.69
CA MET A 43 2.92 -6.24 6.48
C MET A 43 2.83 -7.49 5.59
N LYS A 44 3.68 -8.49 5.85
CA LYS A 44 3.85 -9.67 5.00
C LYS A 44 2.53 -10.36 4.61
N ASN A 45 1.59 -10.51 5.53
CA ASN A 45 0.30 -11.18 5.29
C ASN A 45 -0.85 -10.21 5.04
N SER A 46 -0.58 -8.92 4.87
CA SER A 46 -1.57 -7.92 4.50
C SER A 46 -1.90 -7.99 3.00
N VAL A 47 -3.08 -7.48 2.63
CA VAL A 47 -3.54 -7.42 1.24
C VAL A 47 -3.89 -5.98 0.87
N PHE A 48 -3.68 -5.59 -0.39
CA PHE A 48 -4.15 -4.31 -0.91
C PHE A 48 -4.72 -4.53 -2.31
N SER A 49 -5.99 -4.15 -2.52
CA SER A 49 -6.73 -4.48 -3.73
C SER A 49 -7.68 -3.36 -4.15
N VAL A 50 -7.97 -3.26 -5.45
CA VAL A 50 -8.94 -2.29 -6.00
C VAL A 50 -10.41 -2.71 -5.75
N ILE A 51 -10.64 -4.00 -5.54
CA ILE A 51 -11.94 -4.63 -5.28
C ILE A 51 -11.69 -5.87 -4.41
N SER A 52 -12.65 -6.29 -3.59
CA SER A 52 -12.50 -7.56 -2.88
C SER A 52 -12.41 -8.74 -3.86
N PRO A 53 -11.65 -9.81 -3.53
CA PRO A 53 -11.59 -11.00 -4.37
C PRO A 53 -12.96 -11.62 -4.66
N GLU A 54 -13.88 -11.59 -3.69
CA GLU A 54 -15.26 -12.08 -3.86
C GLU A 54 -16.02 -11.25 -4.90
N GLY A 55 -15.86 -9.92 -4.86
CA GLY A 55 -16.46 -9.00 -5.82
C GLY A 55 -15.90 -9.21 -7.22
N CYS A 56 -14.58 -9.37 -7.33
CA CYS A 56 -13.92 -9.69 -8.59
C CYS A 56 -14.41 -11.03 -9.17
N ALA A 57 -14.51 -12.07 -8.34
CA ALA A 57 -14.99 -13.38 -8.72
C ALA A 57 -16.44 -13.35 -9.21
N ALA A 58 -17.32 -12.61 -8.52
CA ALA A 58 -18.70 -12.42 -8.91
C ALA A 58 -18.83 -11.72 -10.28
N ILE A 59 -17.94 -10.77 -10.61
CA ILE A 59 -18.02 -10.00 -11.86
C ILE A 59 -17.39 -10.75 -13.03
N LEU A 60 -16.17 -11.26 -12.87
CA LEU A 60 -15.40 -11.85 -13.97
C LEU A 60 -15.73 -13.33 -14.22
N TRP A 61 -16.18 -14.04 -13.19
CA TRP A 61 -16.50 -15.47 -13.28
C TRP A 61 -17.98 -15.79 -13.04
N ASN A 62 -18.83 -14.82 -12.70
CA ASN A 62 -20.21 -15.03 -12.28
C ASN A 62 -20.35 -16.02 -11.11
N ASP A 63 -19.30 -16.15 -10.29
CA ASP A 63 -19.23 -17.14 -9.22
C ASP A 63 -18.34 -16.64 -8.07
N PRO A 64 -18.92 -16.15 -6.95
CA PRO A 64 -18.18 -15.69 -5.79
C PRO A 64 -17.29 -16.76 -5.16
N ALA A 65 -17.58 -18.05 -5.35
CA ALA A 65 -16.76 -19.14 -4.81
C ALA A 65 -15.38 -19.22 -5.48
N LYS A 66 -15.18 -18.53 -6.61
CA LYS A 66 -13.87 -18.42 -7.28
C LYS A 66 -12.98 -17.30 -6.73
N SER A 67 -13.21 -16.85 -5.51
CA SER A 67 -12.40 -15.82 -4.84
C SER A 67 -10.91 -16.16 -4.81
N GLU A 68 -10.53 -17.44 -4.61
CA GLU A 68 -9.12 -17.85 -4.63
C GLU A 68 -8.45 -17.61 -6.00
N ALA A 69 -9.16 -17.93 -7.09
CA ALA A 69 -8.68 -17.68 -8.44
C ALA A 69 -8.57 -16.17 -8.73
N ALA A 70 -9.55 -15.39 -8.25
CA ALA A 70 -9.53 -13.94 -8.35
C ALA A 70 -8.35 -13.33 -7.57
N THR A 71 -8.11 -13.74 -6.32
CA THR A 71 -6.96 -13.30 -5.51
C THR A 71 -5.65 -13.52 -6.24
N LYS A 72 -5.44 -14.72 -6.79
CA LYS A 72 -4.22 -15.07 -7.54
C LYS A 72 -4.07 -14.25 -8.81
N ALA A 73 -5.16 -14.03 -9.55
CA ALA A 73 -5.14 -13.24 -10.78
C ALA A 73 -4.87 -11.75 -10.50
N MET A 74 -5.41 -11.22 -9.41
CA MET A 74 -5.30 -9.81 -9.02
C MET A 74 -3.96 -9.46 -8.37
N LYS A 75 -3.20 -10.44 -7.86
CA LYS A 75 -1.86 -10.22 -7.29
C LYS A 75 -1.86 -9.18 -6.15
N VAL A 76 -2.71 -9.43 -5.15
CA VAL A 76 -3.03 -8.46 -4.06
C VAL A 76 -2.09 -8.55 -2.84
N THR A 77 -1.13 -9.48 -2.85
CA THR A 77 -0.25 -9.71 -1.69
C THR A 77 0.88 -8.69 -1.61
N ALA A 78 1.48 -8.53 -0.43
CA ALA A 78 2.61 -7.63 -0.23
C ALA A 78 3.78 -7.93 -1.20
N ASP A 79 4.12 -9.21 -1.40
CA ASP A 79 5.20 -9.62 -2.30
C ASP A 79 4.88 -9.31 -3.76
N ASP A 80 3.64 -9.58 -4.19
CA ASP A 80 3.18 -9.31 -5.54
C ASP A 80 3.28 -7.82 -5.87
N LEU A 81 2.80 -6.96 -4.97
CA LEU A 81 2.78 -5.51 -5.16
C LEU A 81 4.19 -4.93 -5.07
N LYS A 82 5.05 -5.49 -4.20
CA LYS A 82 6.47 -5.11 -4.13
C LYS A 82 7.21 -5.46 -5.43
N SER A 83 6.96 -6.64 -5.99
CA SER A 83 7.58 -7.08 -7.25
C SER A 83 7.19 -6.20 -8.45
N GLN A 84 6.04 -5.54 -8.37
CA GLN A 84 5.53 -4.61 -9.39
C GLN A 84 5.91 -3.15 -9.11
N GLY A 85 6.64 -2.86 -8.03
CA GLY A 85 7.03 -1.51 -7.65
C GLY A 85 5.87 -0.62 -7.18
N LEU A 86 4.74 -1.22 -6.76
CA LEU A 86 3.57 -0.49 -6.28
C LEU A 86 3.67 -0.09 -4.80
N ILE A 87 4.56 -0.76 -4.05
CA ILE A 87 4.89 -0.44 -2.65
C ILE A 87 6.41 -0.38 -2.46
N ASP A 88 6.85 0.36 -1.45
CA ASP A 88 8.27 0.60 -1.17
C ASP A 88 8.90 -0.51 -0.33
N ASP A 89 8.15 -1.24 0.49
CA ASP A 89 8.73 -2.30 1.31
C ASP A 89 7.70 -3.32 1.83
N VAL A 90 8.20 -4.48 2.25
CA VAL A 90 7.45 -5.52 2.95
C VAL A 90 8.02 -5.68 4.35
N ILE A 91 7.18 -5.52 5.36
CA ILE A 91 7.53 -5.70 6.77
C ILE A 91 7.21 -7.14 7.15
N ASP A 92 8.24 -7.92 7.46
CA ASP A 92 8.07 -9.31 7.87
C ASP A 92 7.25 -9.42 9.16
N GLU A 93 6.38 -10.44 9.18
CA GLU A 93 5.63 -10.81 10.37
C GLU A 93 6.35 -11.91 11.16
N PRO A 94 6.05 -12.05 12.47
CA PRO A 94 6.46 -13.23 13.23
C PRO A 94 6.06 -14.52 12.51
N THR A 95 6.82 -15.62 12.69
CA THR A 95 6.70 -16.88 11.93
C THR A 95 5.29 -17.50 11.88
N ASN A 96 4.39 -17.12 12.79
CA ASN A 96 2.99 -17.59 12.83
C ASN A 96 1.94 -16.47 12.64
N GLY A 97 2.35 -15.32 12.11
CA GLY A 97 1.53 -14.13 11.89
C GLY A 97 1.56 -13.13 13.05
N ALA A 98 1.27 -11.86 12.74
CA ALA A 98 1.32 -10.74 13.69
C ALA A 98 0.46 -10.94 14.94
N HIS A 99 -0.68 -11.62 14.81
CA HIS A 99 -1.60 -11.90 15.92
C HIS A 99 -1.00 -12.83 16.99
N ARG A 100 0.03 -13.62 16.67
CA ARG A 100 0.67 -14.57 17.60
C ARG A 100 1.77 -13.93 18.44
N ASN A 101 2.35 -12.84 17.99
CA ASN A 101 3.35 -12.07 18.72
C ASN A 101 3.22 -10.58 18.32
N LYS A 102 2.30 -9.90 19.00
CA LYS A 102 1.92 -8.52 18.66
C LYS A 102 3.05 -7.55 18.96
N GLU A 103 3.80 -7.83 20.03
CA GLU A 103 4.95 -7.07 20.46
C GLU A 103 6.04 -7.10 19.39
N ALA A 104 6.39 -8.28 18.88
CA ALA A 104 7.37 -8.40 17.79
C ALA A 104 6.89 -7.73 16.49
N ALA A 105 5.61 -7.86 16.15
CA ALA A 105 5.04 -7.17 14.99
C ALA A 105 5.11 -5.63 15.14
N ALA A 106 4.79 -5.11 16.34
CA ALA A 106 4.88 -3.69 16.64
C ALA A 106 6.33 -3.18 16.58
N VAL A 107 7.29 -3.98 17.06
CA VAL A 107 8.73 -3.67 16.94
C VAL A 107 9.15 -3.60 15.47
N ALA A 108 8.77 -4.58 14.65
CA ALA A 108 9.08 -4.58 13.22
C ALA A 108 8.54 -3.33 12.50
N ILE A 109 7.30 -2.94 12.81
CA ILE A 109 6.71 -1.68 12.31
C ILE A 109 7.51 -0.47 12.80
N ALA A 110 7.81 -0.40 14.10
CA ALA A 110 8.53 0.73 14.69
C ALA A 110 9.93 0.89 14.08
N ASP A 111 10.64 -0.20 13.84
CA ASP A 111 11.96 -0.19 13.23
C ASP A 111 11.89 0.29 11.76
N TYR A 112 10.89 -0.16 11.01
CA TYR A 112 10.64 0.36 9.66
C TYR A 112 10.32 1.85 9.65
N VAL A 113 9.46 2.31 10.56
CA VAL A 113 9.08 3.73 10.68
C VAL A 113 10.31 4.57 11.03
N LYS A 114 11.12 4.17 12.02
CA LYS A 114 12.34 4.89 12.41
C LYS A 114 13.34 4.99 11.26
N LYS A 115 13.60 3.87 10.58
CA LYS A 115 14.50 3.84 9.42
C LYS A 115 13.99 4.78 8.32
N SER A 116 12.72 4.64 7.95
CA SER A 116 12.10 5.45 6.90
C SER A 116 12.09 6.93 7.26
N LEU A 117 11.76 7.27 8.51
CA LEU A 117 11.75 8.66 8.97
C LEU A 117 13.14 9.27 8.93
N ASN A 118 14.16 8.56 9.42
CA ASN A 118 15.55 9.02 9.35
C ASN A 118 15.99 9.26 7.89
N GLU A 119 15.56 8.44 6.94
CA GLU A 119 15.85 8.67 5.52
C GLU A 119 15.13 9.92 4.98
N LEU A 120 13.85 10.08 5.32
CA LEU A 120 12.99 11.16 4.80
C LEU A 120 13.31 12.53 5.42
N GLU A 121 13.75 12.59 6.69
CA GLU A 121 14.12 13.83 7.38
C GLU A 121 15.35 14.51 6.78
N ASN A 122 16.17 13.75 6.02
CA ASN A 122 17.33 14.28 5.31
C ASN A 122 16.99 14.85 3.92
N ILE A 123 15.72 14.84 3.51
CA ILE A 123 15.24 15.35 2.22
C ILE A 123 14.60 16.72 2.42
N ASP A 124 14.87 17.67 1.51
CA ASP A 124 14.21 18.97 1.55
C ASP A 124 12.69 18.84 1.40
N VAL A 125 11.94 19.65 2.14
CA VAL A 125 10.47 19.59 2.16
C VAL A 125 9.85 19.78 0.77
N ARG A 126 10.44 20.60 -0.10
CA ARG A 126 9.96 20.78 -1.47
C ARG A 126 10.24 19.54 -2.33
N GLU A 127 11.37 18.89 -2.07
CA GLU A 127 11.73 17.64 -2.74
C GLU A 127 10.84 16.49 -2.29
N LEU A 128 10.39 16.43 -1.02
CA LEU A 128 9.43 15.42 -0.55
C LEU A 128 8.13 15.43 -1.37
N SER A 129 7.45 16.59 -1.46
CA SER A 129 6.21 16.73 -2.25
C SER A 129 6.44 16.39 -3.72
N ALA A 130 7.53 16.89 -4.32
CA ALA A 130 7.87 16.60 -5.71
C ALA A 130 8.14 15.09 -5.94
N ASN A 131 8.87 14.44 -5.04
CA ASN A 131 9.17 13.00 -5.11
C ASN A 131 7.89 12.17 -4.98
N ARG A 132 6.98 12.55 -4.08
CA ARG A 132 5.68 11.89 -3.92
C ARG A 132 4.83 12.01 -5.19
N MET A 133 4.76 13.20 -5.79
CA MET A 133 4.06 13.41 -7.05
C MET A 133 4.68 12.56 -8.18
N GLN A 134 6.01 12.55 -8.30
CA GLN A 134 6.71 11.74 -9.29
C GLN A 134 6.46 10.24 -9.09
N LYS A 135 6.46 9.76 -7.83
CA LYS A 135 6.12 8.38 -7.50
C LYS A 135 4.74 8.01 -8.00
N ILE A 136 3.73 8.86 -7.78
CA ILE A 136 2.35 8.63 -8.24
C ILE A 136 2.28 8.59 -9.77
N LEU A 137 2.89 9.57 -10.45
CA LEU A 137 2.82 9.70 -11.91
C LEU A 137 3.55 8.57 -12.67
N LYS A 138 4.51 7.90 -12.01
CA LYS A 138 5.23 6.75 -12.58
C LYS A 138 4.45 5.44 -12.50
N LEU A 139 3.35 5.38 -11.74
CA LEU A 139 2.57 4.15 -11.60
C LEU A 139 1.77 3.87 -12.87
N GLY A 140 1.82 2.63 -13.33
CA GLY A 140 1.12 2.16 -14.52
C GLY A 140 2.06 1.83 -15.66
N ALA A 141 1.57 1.03 -16.60
CA ALA A 141 2.28 0.66 -17.81
C ALA A 141 1.30 0.68 -18.98
N TYR A 142 1.68 1.34 -20.07
CA TYR A 142 0.91 1.41 -21.30
C TYR A 142 1.86 1.35 -22.50
N GLN A 143 1.33 0.97 -23.66
CA GLN A 143 2.03 1.01 -24.93
C GLN A 143 1.38 2.07 -25.80
N GLU A 144 2.19 2.96 -26.37
CA GLU A 144 1.71 3.92 -27.37
C GLU A 144 1.34 3.18 -28.66
N ALA A 145 0.29 3.68 -29.34
CA ALA A 145 -0.29 3.06 -30.51
C ALA A 145 0.60 3.15 -31.76
#